data_AF-A0A3D2MUJ1-F1
#
_entry.id   AF-A0A3D2MUJ1-F1
#
_cell.length_a   1.000
_cell.length_b   1.000
_cell.length_c   1.000
_cell.angle_alpha   90.00
_cell.angle_beta   90.00
_cell.angle_gamma   90.00
#
_symmetry.space_group_name_H-M   'P 1'
#
loop_
_entity.id
_entity.type
_entity.pdbx_description
1 polymer ?
#
loop_
_entity_poly.entity_id
_entity_poly.type
_entity_poly.pdbx_seq_one_letter_code
_entity_poly.pdbx_strand_id
1 'polypeptide(L)'
;MRLLTSIPGRFVLLGVVLFCLDRGFFPDPKPVIGPPNEERVRLQVEALAQLKGTQLNDSQIEEIKRREIRDEVLFVEALNRGLIQQDQVVQRRLIRNMRFMDPERDAEDDTLLAEALELRLHLADEVIRRRTIQVMESLIVARQGDILISDDDLMATYQLQRDKYAEPTRYDFHHVFLRDDVSEERRDHLLAMLADSVLPREARTASDVFLAGYQFRGRSALDISRQFG
;
A
#
# COMPACT_ATOMS: atom_id res chain seq x y z
N MET A 1 30.71 25.23 47.28
CA MET A 1 29.29 25.52 47.64
C MET A 1 28.94 27.03 47.63
N ARG A 2 29.58 27.88 46.81
CA ARG A 2 29.31 29.35 46.76
C ARG A 2 28.22 29.78 45.76
N LEU A 3 27.76 28.87 44.89
CA LEU A 3 26.72 29.15 43.88
C LEU A 3 25.30 29.18 44.46
N LEU A 4 25.03 28.48 45.57
CA LEU A 4 23.70 28.43 46.20
C LEU A 4 23.37 29.67 47.06
N THR A 5 24.37 30.48 47.41
CA THR A 5 24.18 31.69 48.21
C THR A 5 23.93 32.94 47.37
N SER A 6 24.33 32.95 46.10
CA SER A 6 24.11 34.09 45.20
C SER A 6 22.68 34.09 44.64
N ILE A 7 22.10 35.28 44.52
CA ILE A 7 20.77 35.50 43.91
C ILE A 7 20.65 34.85 42.51
N PRO A 8 21.62 35.01 41.58
CA PRO A 8 21.52 34.37 40.27
C PRO A 8 21.58 32.84 40.31
N GLY A 9 22.34 32.24 41.24
CA GLY A 9 22.42 30.78 41.34
C GLY A 9 21.13 30.14 41.86
N ARG A 10 20.42 30.81 42.78
CA ARG A 10 19.08 30.41 43.22
C ARG A 10 18.04 30.52 42.11
N PHE A 11 18.12 31.57 41.28
CA PHE A 11 17.23 31.73 40.13
C PHE A 11 17.41 30.59 39.12
N VAL A 12 18.65 30.24 38.77
CA VAL A 12 18.92 29.11 37.87
C VAL A 12 18.45 27.78 38.47
N LEU A 13 18.71 27.54 39.75
CA LEU A 13 18.30 26.30 40.40
C LEU A 13 16.77 26.17 40.49
N LEU A 14 16.07 27.25 40.83
CA LEU A 14 14.61 27.29 40.83
C LEU A 14 14.05 27.08 39.41
N GLY A 15 14.69 27.67 38.40
CA GLY A 15 14.34 27.46 36.98
C GLY A 15 14.53 26.00 36.54
N VAL A 16 15.63 25.35 36.93
CA VAL A 16 15.85 23.92 36.66
C VAL A 16 14.82 23.05 37.37
N VAL A 17 14.52 23.34 38.64
CA VAL A 17 13.49 22.61 39.40
C VAL A 17 12.12 22.77 38.76
N LEU A 18 11.72 23.99 38.40
CA LEU A 18 10.47 24.26 37.69
C LEU A 18 10.43 23.57 36.33
N PHE A 19 11.51 23.60 35.55
CA PHE A 19 11.59 22.91 34.26
C PHE A 19 11.45 21.39 34.39
N CYS A 20 12.08 20.79 35.41
CA CYS A 20 11.94 19.36 35.69
C CYS A 20 10.52 19.01 36.17
N LEU A 21 9.90 19.86 36.99
CA LEU A 21 8.51 19.67 37.44
C LEU A 21 7.53 19.80 36.27
N ASP A 22 7.71 20.81 35.42
CA ASP A 22 6.87 21.06 34.25
C ASP A 22 6.90 19.87 33.29
N ARG A 23 8.10 19.41 32.93
CA ARG A 23 8.28 18.25 32.04
C ARG A 23 7.77 16.93 32.63
N GLY A 24 7.74 16.80 33.97
CA GLY A 24 7.26 15.60 34.67
C GLY A 24 5.74 15.57 34.86
N PHE A 25 5.13 16.72 35.14
CA PHE A 25 3.70 16.83 35.45
C PHE A 25 2.82 17.28 34.27
N PHE A 26 3.41 17.93 33.26
CA PHE A 26 2.71 18.40 32.06
C PHE A 26 3.35 17.80 30.80
N PRO A 27 3.11 16.52 30.49
CA PRO A 27 3.51 15.96 29.21
C PRO A 27 2.78 16.70 28.08
N ASP A 28 3.43 16.85 26.92
CA ASP A 28 2.84 17.51 25.76
C ASP A 28 1.46 16.90 25.46
N PRO A 29 0.40 17.72 25.36
CA PRO A 29 -0.94 17.22 25.11
C PRO A 29 -0.93 16.44 23.79
N LYS A 30 -1.59 15.27 23.78
CA LYS A 30 -1.72 14.48 22.55
C LYS A 30 -2.38 15.34 21.46
N PRO A 31 -1.91 15.27 20.21
CA PRO A 31 -2.54 15.99 19.13
C PRO A 31 -4.00 15.57 19.01
N VAL A 32 -4.91 16.54 19.09
CA VAL A 32 -6.35 16.29 18.93
C VAL A 32 -6.62 16.24 17.44
N ILE A 33 -6.85 15.03 16.93
CA ILE A 33 -7.23 14.80 15.53
C ILE A 33 -8.76 14.83 15.48
N GLY A 34 -9.30 15.59 14.53
CA GLY A 34 -10.74 15.59 14.27
C GLY A 34 -11.25 14.23 13.78
N PRO A 35 -12.57 14.06 13.57
CA PRO A 35 -13.09 12.87 12.92
C PRO A 35 -12.46 12.73 11.51
N PRO A 36 -12.32 11.48 10.99
CA PRO A 36 -11.85 11.27 9.63
C PRO A 36 -12.71 12.06 8.65
N ASN A 37 -12.08 12.61 7.62
CA ASN A 37 -12.81 13.36 6.60
C ASN A 37 -13.79 12.42 5.88
N GLU A 38 -15.08 12.66 6.10
CA GLU A 38 -16.16 11.80 5.59
C GLU A 38 -16.16 11.70 4.06
N GLU A 39 -15.82 12.78 3.36
CA GLU A 39 -15.77 12.79 1.90
C GLU A 39 -14.63 11.93 1.37
N ARG A 40 -13.44 12.00 1.99
CA ARG A 40 -12.30 11.19 1.61
C ARG A 40 -12.55 9.70 1.83
N VAL A 41 -13.16 9.36 2.97
CA VAL A 41 -13.57 7.98 3.27
C VAL A 41 -14.59 7.50 2.24
N ARG A 42 -15.60 8.32 1.91
CA ARG A 42 -16.62 7.99 0.90
C ARG A 42 -15.99 7.71 -0.47
N LEU A 43 -15.09 8.57 -0.94
CA LEU A 43 -14.40 8.41 -2.23
C LEU A 43 -13.55 7.14 -2.26
N GLN A 44 -12.85 6.80 -1.17
CA GLN A 44 -12.06 5.58 -1.07
C GLN A 44 -12.94 4.31 -1.09
N VAL A 45 -14.07 4.34 -0.38
CA VAL A 45 -15.05 3.24 -0.37
C VAL A 45 -15.61 3.02 -1.77
N GLU A 46 -16.01 4.09 -2.46
CA GLU A 46 -16.55 4.01 -3.82
C GLU A 46 -15.53 3.44 -4.81
N ALA A 47 -14.30 3.97 -4.81
CA ALA A 47 -13.25 3.50 -5.70
C ALA A 47 -12.92 2.02 -5.51
N LEU A 48 -12.87 1.54 -4.25
CA LEU A 48 -12.61 0.14 -3.94
C LEU A 48 -13.79 -0.78 -4.27
N ALA A 49 -15.03 -0.32 -4.06
CA ALA A 49 -16.22 -1.07 -4.42
C ALA A 49 -16.31 -1.25 -5.95
N GLN A 50 -16.02 -0.20 -6.72
CA GLN A 50 -15.95 -0.26 -8.18
C GLN A 50 -14.88 -1.24 -8.66
N LEU A 51 -13.69 -1.22 -8.05
CA LEU A 51 -12.60 -2.13 -8.42
C LEU A 51 -12.91 -3.60 -8.13
N LYS A 52 -13.57 -3.89 -6.99
CA LYS A 52 -13.94 -5.26 -6.61
C LYS A 52 -15.22 -5.76 -7.28
N GLY A 53 -16.03 -4.87 -7.86
CA GLY A 53 -17.34 -5.20 -8.41
C GLY A 53 -18.36 -5.66 -7.35
N THR A 54 -18.12 -5.35 -6.07
CA THR A 54 -19.02 -5.71 -4.96
C THR A 54 -18.95 -4.68 -3.84
N GLN A 55 -19.98 -4.64 -2.99
CA GLN A 55 -20.00 -3.76 -1.82
C GLN A 55 -18.95 -4.20 -0.79
N LEU A 56 -18.33 -3.22 -0.14
CA LEU A 56 -17.39 -3.48 0.94
C LEU A 56 -18.14 -3.88 2.21
N ASN A 57 -17.54 -4.76 2.99
CA ASN A 57 -18.07 -5.11 4.31
C ASN A 57 -17.66 -4.06 5.36
N ASP A 58 -18.31 -4.09 6.54
CA ASP A 58 -18.05 -3.12 7.60
C ASP A 58 -16.58 -3.11 8.05
N SER A 59 -15.95 -4.29 8.11
CA SER A 59 -14.53 -4.38 8.48
C SER A 59 -13.59 -3.66 7.51
N GLN A 60 -13.88 -3.71 6.21
CA GLN A 60 -13.12 -3.00 5.18
C GLN A 60 -13.34 -1.48 5.28
N ILE A 61 -14.56 -1.06 5.57
CA ILE A 61 -14.88 0.37 5.76
C ILE A 61 -14.14 0.91 7.01
N GLU A 62 -14.11 0.15 8.11
CA GLU A 62 -13.37 0.53 9.31
C GLU A 62 -11.84 0.58 9.07
N GLU A 63 -11.30 -0.31 8.24
CA GLU A 63 -9.89 -0.25 7.83
C GLU A 63 -9.58 1.03 7.03
N ILE A 64 -10.47 1.43 6.12
CA ILE A 64 -10.36 2.69 5.37
C ILE A 64 -10.37 3.89 6.32
N LYS A 65 -11.30 3.93 7.28
CA LYS A 65 -11.35 4.99 8.30
C LYS A 65 -10.06 5.06 9.11
N ARG A 66 -9.55 3.90 9.56
CA ARG A 66 -8.30 3.83 10.32
C ARG A 66 -7.11 4.34 9.51
N ARG A 67 -7.03 3.98 8.23
CA ARG A 67 -6.01 4.49 7.31
C ARG A 67 -6.12 6.00 7.16
N GLU A 68 -7.32 6.54 6.91
CA GLU A 68 -7.53 7.98 6.77
C GLU A 68 -7.09 8.76 8.02
N ILE A 69 -7.43 8.26 9.20
CA ILE A 69 -6.99 8.88 10.47
C ILE A 69 -5.47 8.88 10.56
N ARG A 70 -4.82 7.74 10.32
CA ARG A 70 -3.36 7.64 10.37
C ARG A 70 -2.69 8.60 9.39
N ASP A 71 -3.19 8.67 8.17
CA ASP A 71 -2.64 9.50 7.10
C ASP A 71 -2.82 10.99 7.44
N GLU A 72 -3.92 11.37 8.09
CA GLU A 72 -4.11 12.72 8.65
C GLU A 72 -3.09 13.05 9.75
N VAL A 73 -2.83 12.11 10.67
CA VAL A 73 -1.80 12.31 11.72
C VAL A 73 -0.44 12.57 11.10
N LEU A 74 -0.06 11.76 10.12
CA LEU A 74 1.22 11.87 9.43
C LEU A 74 1.32 13.19 8.66
N PHE A 75 0.24 13.60 8.00
CA PHE A 75 0.21 14.86 7.27
C PHE A 75 0.33 16.07 8.19
N VAL A 76 -0.43 16.11 9.30
CA VAL A 76 -0.34 17.21 10.28
C VAL A 76 1.06 17.28 10.90
N GLU A 77 1.66 16.15 11.27
CA GLU A 77 3.01 16.11 11.80
C GLU A 77 4.05 16.58 10.77
N ALA A 78 3.87 16.21 9.50
CA ALA A 78 4.72 16.68 8.42
C ALA A 78 4.64 18.21 8.20
N LEU A 79 3.44 18.79 8.32
CA LEU A 79 3.23 20.23 8.28
C LEU A 79 3.95 20.93 9.45
N ASN A 80 3.80 20.40 10.66
CA ASN A 80 4.46 20.95 11.86
C ASN A 80 5.99 20.94 11.75
N ARG A 81 6.55 19.99 10.99
CA ARG A 81 7.99 19.88 10.71
C ARG A 81 8.45 20.72 9.52
N GLY A 82 7.54 21.40 8.82
CA GLY A 82 7.86 22.19 7.63
C GLY A 82 8.35 21.35 6.44
N LEU A 83 7.90 20.09 6.32
CA LEU A 83 8.40 19.18 5.26
C LEU A 83 8.02 19.67 3.86
N ILE A 84 6.90 20.37 3.72
CA ILE A 84 6.42 20.94 2.45
C ILE A 84 7.40 21.97 1.89
N GLN A 85 7.98 22.79 2.78
CA GLN A 85 8.96 23.81 2.40
C GLN A 85 10.33 23.19 2.06
N GLN A 86 10.60 21.96 2.48
CA GLN A 86 11.91 21.31 2.28
C GLN A 86 11.91 20.33 1.10
N ASP A 87 10.75 19.79 0.70
CA ASP A 87 10.65 18.80 -0.37
C ASP A 87 10.55 19.47 -1.77
N GLN A 88 11.59 19.29 -2.59
CA GLN A 88 11.64 19.86 -3.95
C GLN A 88 10.54 19.33 -4.88
N VAL A 89 10.03 18.11 -4.68
CA VAL A 89 8.96 17.55 -5.52
C VAL A 89 7.66 18.29 -5.25
N VAL A 90 7.38 18.60 -3.98
CA VAL A 90 6.25 19.42 -3.57
C VAL A 90 6.38 20.85 -4.10
N GLN A 91 7.55 21.50 -3.93
CA GLN A 91 7.79 22.85 -4.44
C GLN A 91 7.56 22.96 -5.95
N ARG A 92 8.15 22.04 -6.74
CA ARG A 92 7.97 22.01 -8.21
C ARG A 92 6.51 21.79 -8.61
N ARG A 93 5.76 21.03 -7.81
CA ARG A 93 4.33 20.82 -8.05
C ARG A 93 3.52 22.08 -7.77
N LEU A 94 3.80 22.79 -6.67
CA LEU A 94 3.17 24.08 -6.36
C LEU A 94 3.40 25.11 -7.47
N ILE A 95 4.65 25.26 -7.91
CA ILE A 95 5.01 26.17 -9.01
C ILE A 95 4.25 25.79 -10.29
N ARG A 96 4.23 24.51 -10.65
CA ARG A 96 3.47 24.03 -11.82
C ARG A 96 1.97 24.30 -11.70
N ASN A 97 1.39 24.15 -10.51
CA ASN A 97 -0.02 24.46 -10.29
C ASN A 97 -0.29 25.97 -10.50
N MET A 98 0.60 26.84 -10.01
CA MET A 98 0.48 28.29 -10.24
C MET A 98 0.57 28.65 -11.73
N ARG A 99 1.56 28.11 -12.44
CA ARG A 99 1.71 28.32 -13.89
C ARG A 99 0.53 27.76 -14.69
N PHE A 100 -0.15 26.74 -14.18
CA PHE A 100 -1.35 26.21 -14.81
C PHE A 100 -2.55 27.15 -14.61
N MET A 101 -2.65 27.81 -13.46
CA MET A 101 -3.72 28.77 -13.16
C MET A 101 -3.60 30.07 -13.97
N ASP A 102 -2.37 30.55 -14.18
CA ASP A 102 -2.08 31.73 -15.00
C ASP A 102 -0.92 31.46 -15.99
N PRO A 103 -1.22 30.89 -17.17
CA PRO A 103 -0.19 30.48 -18.14
C PRO A 103 0.57 31.64 -18.80
N GLU A 104 -0.02 32.83 -18.86
CA GLU A 104 0.56 34.01 -19.53
C GLU A 104 1.47 34.82 -18.60
N ARG A 105 1.41 34.53 -17.29
CA ARG A 105 2.21 35.22 -16.29
C ARG A 105 3.63 34.67 -16.25
N ASP A 106 4.58 35.53 -16.61
CA ASP A 106 6.00 35.28 -16.44
C ASP A 106 6.46 35.81 -15.07
N ALA A 107 6.59 34.90 -14.10
CA ALA A 107 7.05 35.19 -12.74
C ALA A 107 8.10 34.17 -12.31
N GLU A 108 9.05 34.62 -11.50
CA GLU A 108 10.11 33.76 -10.96
C GLU A 108 9.55 32.67 -10.05
N ASP A 109 10.22 31.51 -10.03
CA ASP A 109 9.80 30.33 -9.27
C ASP A 109 9.62 30.60 -7.77
N ASP A 110 10.50 31.41 -7.18
CA ASP A 110 10.42 31.78 -5.76
C ASP A 110 9.17 32.61 -5.45
N THR A 111 8.77 33.49 -6.39
CA THR A 111 7.55 34.30 -6.28
C THR A 111 6.31 33.41 -6.37
N LEU A 112 6.28 32.52 -7.37
CA LEU A 112 5.19 31.56 -7.56
C LEU A 112 5.07 30.60 -6.38
N LEU A 113 6.18 30.14 -5.82
CA LEU A 113 6.18 29.26 -4.66
C LEU A 113 5.64 29.96 -3.40
N ALA A 114 6.08 31.19 -3.13
CA ALA A 114 5.58 31.99 -2.01
C ALA A 114 4.06 32.21 -2.12
N GLU A 115 3.60 32.61 -3.31
CA GLU A 115 2.18 32.81 -3.59
C GLU A 115 1.37 31.51 -3.44
N ALA A 116 1.87 30.39 -3.95
CA ALA A 116 1.23 29.07 -3.79
C ALA A 116 1.06 28.66 -2.32
N LEU A 117 2.02 29.03 -1.47
CA LEU A 117 1.97 28.78 -0.03
C LEU A 117 0.98 29.73 0.67
N GLU A 118 0.95 31.01 0.29
CA GLU A 118 -0.04 31.99 0.78
C GLU A 118 -1.47 31.57 0.45
N LEU A 119 -1.69 31.10 -0.78
CA LEU A 119 -2.96 30.55 -1.25
C LEU A 119 -3.29 29.16 -0.66
N ARG A 120 -2.38 28.59 0.15
CA ARG A 120 -2.52 27.28 0.79
C ARG A 120 -2.82 26.13 -0.17
N LEU A 121 -2.29 26.19 -1.40
CA LEU A 121 -2.54 25.16 -2.43
C LEU A 121 -2.08 23.77 -2.00
N HIS A 122 -1.09 23.70 -1.12
CA HIS A 122 -0.59 22.47 -0.54
C HIS A 122 -1.58 21.71 0.34
N LEU A 123 -2.65 22.35 0.83
CA LEU A 123 -3.71 21.71 1.63
C LEU A 123 -4.79 21.05 0.76
N ALA A 124 -4.99 21.55 -0.47
CA ALA A 124 -6.03 21.09 -1.37
C ALA A 124 -5.53 20.05 -2.40
N ASP A 125 -4.23 20.00 -2.69
CA ASP A 125 -3.67 19.07 -3.67
C ASP A 125 -3.37 17.70 -3.06
N GLU A 126 -4.13 16.68 -3.50
CA GLU A 126 -4.01 15.32 -3.00
C GLU A 126 -2.65 14.66 -3.25
N VAL A 127 -1.97 15.03 -4.33
CA VAL A 127 -0.64 14.47 -4.62
C VAL A 127 0.42 15.12 -3.74
N ILE A 128 0.29 16.42 -3.45
CA ILE A 128 1.16 17.07 -2.45
C ILE A 128 0.97 16.41 -1.10
N ARG A 129 -0.29 16.19 -0.68
CA ARG A 129 -0.61 15.50 0.57
C ARG A 129 0.00 14.11 0.62
N ARG A 130 -0.24 13.29 -0.40
CA ARG A 130 0.32 11.93 -0.49
C ARG A 130 1.85 11.93 -0.45
N ARG A 131 2.51 12.83 -1.18
CA ARG A 131 3.97 12.97 -1.16
C ARG A 131 4.47 13.33 0.23
N THR A 132 3.81 14.28 0.89
CA THR A 132 4.16 14.74 2.23
C THR A 132 4.05 13.61 3.26
N ILE A 133 2.98 12.81 3.20
CA ILE A 133 2.82 11.61 4.03
C ILE A 133 3.96 10.61 3.79
N GLN A 134 4.29 10.30 2.54
CA GLN A 134 5.37 9.36 2.20
C GLN A 134 6.74 9.79 2.75
N VAL A 135 7.05 11.09 2.68
CA VAL A 135 8.27 11.64 3.26
C VAL A 135 8.27 11.44 4.77
N MET A 136 7.15 11.72 5.44
CA MET A 136 7.02 11.53 6.88
C MET A 136 7.18 10.05 7.29
N GLU A 137 6.57 9.11 6.56
CA GLU A 137 6.77 7.67 6.77
C GLU A 137 8.25 7.29 6.64
N SER A 138 8.91 7.79 5.60
CA SER A 138 10.34 7.53 5.36
C SER A 138 11.22 8.04 6.51
N LEU A 139 10.90 9.21 7.07
CA LEU A 139 11.60 9.77 8.23
C LEU A 139 11.38 8.94 9.50
N ILE A 140 10.17 8.37 9.69
CA ILE A 140 9.90 7.48 10.83
C ILE A 140 10.75 6.22 10.71
N VAL A 141 10.79 5.61 9.53
CA VAL A 141 11.60 4.42 9.27
C VAL A 141 13.09 4.72 9.48
N ALA A 142 13.59 5.82 8.91
CA ALA A 142 14.99 6.24 9.07
C ALA A 142 15.38 6.49 10.54
N ARG A 143 14.43 6.89 11.40
CA ARG A 143 14.68 7.12 12.84
C ARG A 143 14.87 5.84 13.63
N GLN A 144 14.32 4.71 13.19
CA GLN A 144 14.46 3.43 13.90
C GLN A 144 15.91 2.89 13.88
N GLY A 145 16.77 3.47 13.03
CA GLY A 145 18.15 3.03 12.84
C GLY A 145 18.24 1.74 12.05
N ASP A 146 19.46 1.34 11.68
CA ASP A 146 19.69 0.07 11.00
C ASP A 146 19.51 -1.06 12.00
N ILE A 147 18.35 -1.72 11.94
CA ILE A 147 18.15 -3.00 12.63
C ILE A 147 19.02 -4.02 11.89
N LEU A 148 20.10 -4.48 12.52
CA LEU A 148 20.87 -5.63 12.03
C LEU A 148 19.98 -6.87 12.14
N ILE A 149 19.38 -7.27 11.01
CA ILE A 149 18.68 -8.55 10.89
C ILE A 149 19.75 -9.62 10.64
N SER A 150 19.89 -10.58 11.55
CA SER A 150 20.86 -11.67 11.38
C SER A 150 20.32 -12.78 10.46
N ASP A 151 21.21 -13.61 9.93
CA ASP A 151 20.82 -14.80 9.16
C ASP A 151 19.95 -15.77 9.99
N ASP A 152 20.18 -15.85 11.30
CA ASP A 152 19.38 -16.67 12.21
C ASP A 152 17.94 -16.13 12.34
N ASP A 153 17.78 -14.80 12.39
CA ASP A 153 16.46 -14.15 12.43
C ASP A 153 15.70 -14.36 11.11
N LEU A 154 16.41 -14.28 9.98
CA LEU A 154 15.86 -14.58 8.65
C LEU A 154 15.42 -16.04 8.56
N MET A 155 16.26 -16.97 9.02
CA MET A 155 15.95 -18.39 9.02
C MET A 155 14.73 -18.71 9.90
N ALA A 156 14.66 -18.14 11.10
CA ALA A 156 13.52 -18.30 12.00
C ALA A 156 12.22 -17.77 11.36
N THR A 157 12.28 -16.59 10.73
CA THR A 157 11.13 -16.00 10.04
C THR A 157 10.71 -16.82 8.83
N TYR A 158 11.67 -17.30 8.03
CA TYR A 158 11.41 -18.17 6.88
C TYR A 158 10.73 -19.47 7.30
N GLN A 159 11.22 -20.11 8.36
CA GLN A 159 10.61 -21.35 8.88
C GLN A 159 9.18 -21.10 9.38
N LEU A 160 8.94 -19.99 10.08
CA LEU A 160 7.62 -19.62 10.60
C LEU A 160 6.62 -19.27 9.49
N GLN A 161 7.10 -18.77 8.36
CA GLN A 161 6.26 -18.31 7.24
C GLN A 161 6.43 -19.16 5.98
N ARG A 162 6.91 -20.40 6.11
CA ARG A 162 7.29 -21.26 4.98
C ARG A 162 6.18 -21.40 3.94
N ASP A 163 4.94 -21.53 4.38
CA ASP A 163 3.77 -21.68 3.51
C ASP A 163 3.51 -20.47 2.61
N LYS A 164 3.91 -19.25 3.02
CA LYS A 164 3.77 -18.05 2.18
C LYS A 164 4.73 -18.05 0.98
N TYR A 165 5.82 -18.80 1.09
CA TYR A 165 6.86 -18.89 0.06
C TYR A 165 6.77 -20.20 -0.74
N ALA A 166 5.79 -21.05 -0.45
CA ALA A 166 5.55 -22.26 -1.21
C ALA A 166 5.09 -21.89 -2.62
N GLU A 167 5.79 -22.39 -3.64
CA GLU A 167 5.30 -22.29 -5.00
C GLU A 167 4.07 -23.18 -5.18
N PRO A 168 3.03 -22.73 -5.90
CA PRO A 168 1.88 -23.57 -6.20
C PRO A 168 2.32 -24.84 -6.94
N THR A 169 1.76 -25.99 -6.57
CA THR A 169 2.00 -27.24 -7.30
C THR A 169 1.67 -27.04 -8.77
N ARG A 170 2.65 -27.36 -9.62
CA ARG A 170 2.54 -27.26 -11.07
C ARG A 170 2.26 -28.63 -11.66
N TYR A 171 1.31 -28.69 -12.58
CA TYR A 171 0.89 -29.90 -13.25
C TYR A 171 1.22 -29.85 -14.74
N ASP A 172 1.71 -30.98 -15.22
CA ASP A 172 1.87 -31.28 -16.64
C ASP A 172 0.88 -32.37 -16.99
N PHE A 173 -0.01 -32.10 -17.94
CA PHE A 173 -1.03 -33.07 -18.34
C PHE A 173 -1.46 -32.90 -19.80
N HIS A 174 -2.11 -33.94 -20.30
CA HIS A 174 -2.78 -33.95 -21.59
C HIS A 174 -4.26 -34.20 -21.35
N HIS A 175 -5.11 -33.68 -22.22
CA HIS A 175 -6.55 -33.92 -22.14
C HIS A 175 -7.14 -34.23 -23.51
N VAL A 176 -8.30 -34.90 -23.46
CA VAL A 176 -9.16 -35.16 -24.60
C VAL A 176 -10.50 -34.53 -24.28
N PHE A 177 -11.00 -33.71 -25.20
CA PHE A 177 -12.27 -33.02 -25.04
C PHE A 177 -13.30 -33.66 -25.97
N LEU A 178 -14.51 -33.89 -25.46
CA LEU A 178 -15.67 -34.30 -26.25
C LEU A 178 -16.76 -33.25 -26.05
N ARG A 179 -17.39 -32.81 -27.15
CA ARG A 179 -18.57 -31.96 -27.08
C ARG A 179 -19.78 -32.76 -26.60
N ASP A 180 -20.79 -32.03 -26.14
CA ASP A 180 -22.00 -32.61 -25.56
C ASP A 180 -22.86 -33.36 -26.60
N ASP A 181 -22.70 -33.05 -27.89
CA ASP A 181 -23.44 -33.64 -29.02
C ASP A 181 -22.75 -34.87 -29.65
N VAL A 182 -21.72 -35.43 -29.01
CA VAL A 182 -20.99 -36.60 -29.50
C VAL A 182 -21.85 -37.87 -29.41
N SER A 183 -21.82 -38.71 -30.46
CA SER A 183 -22.53 -40.00 -30.49
C SER A 183 -22.02 -40.96 -29.41
N GLU A 184 -22.92 -41.81 -28.88
CA GLU A 184 -22.56 -42.82 -27.87
C GLU A 184 -21.44 -43.75 -28.37
N GLU A 185 -21.49 -44.17 -29.63
CA GLU A 185 -20.43 -45.02 -30.25
C GLU A 185 -19.04 -44.39 -30.15
N ARG A 186 -18.93 -43.06 -30.33
CA ARG A 186 -17.64 -42.36 -30.29
C ARG A 186 -17.16 -42.16 -28.86
N ARG A 187 -18.08 -41.97 -27.91
CA ARG A 187 -17.78 -41.94 -26.48
C ARG A 187 -17.25 -43.30 -26.00
N ASP A 188 -17.94 -44.37 -26.37
CA ASP A 188 -17.56 -45.74 -26.00
C ASP A 188 -16.22 -46.15 -26.62
N HIS A 189 -15.98 -45.74 -27.86
CA HIS A 189 -14.69 -45.94 -28.51
C HIS A 189 -13.54 -45.23 -27.78
N LEU A 190 -13.75 -43.96 -27.35
CA LEU A 190 -12.74 -43.25 -26.56
C LEU A 190 -12.50 -43.94 -25.21
N LEU A 191 -13.54 -44.38 -24.52
CA LEU A 191 -13.42 -45.09 -23.24
C LEU A 191 -12.65 -46.41 -23.40
N ALA A 192 -12.91 -47.16 -24.48
CA ALA A 192 -12.15 -48.37 -24.80
C ALA A 192 -10.66 -48.07 -25.06
N MET A 193 -10.36 -47.01 -25.84
CA MET A 193 -8.96 -46.59 -26.06
C MET A 193 -8.25 -46.17 -24.77
N LEU A 194 -8.94 -45.48 -23.86
CA LEU A 194 -8.36 -45.08 -22.58
C LEU A 194 -8.13 -46.29 -21.66
N ALA A 195 -9.01 -47.29 -21.69
CA ALA A 195 -8.86 -48.54 -20.94
C ALA A 195 -7.64 -49.36 -21.41
N ASP A 196 -7.32 -49.32 -22.70
CA ASP A 196 -6.16 -50.00 -23.29
C ASP A 196 -4.82 -49.28 -23.05
N SER A 197 -4.78 -48.25 -22.19
CA SER A 197 -3.56 -47.49 -21.84
C SER A 197 -2.85 -46.84 -23.03
N VAL A 198 -3.61 -46.44 -24.05
CA VAL A 198 -3.12 -45.70 -25.21
C VAL A 198 -2.41 -44.41 -24.77
N LEU A 199 -1.29 -44.07 -25.42
CA LEU A 199 -0.53 -42.85 -25.10
C LEU A 199 -1.44 -41.61 -25.27
N PRO A 200 -1.43 -40.63 -24.36
CA PRO A 200 -2.32 -39.45 -24.45
C PRO A 200 -2.21 -38.65 -25.75
N ARG A 201 -1.09 -38.76 -26.47
CA ARG A 201 -0.90 -38.15 -27.80
C ARG A 201 -1.72 -38.83 -28.89
N GLU A 202 -1.94 -40.14 -28.77
CA GLU A 202 -2.70 -40.94 -29.73
C GLU A 202 -4.20 -40.74 -29.52
N ALA A 203 -4.64 -40.61 -28.25
CA ALA A 203 -6.02 -40.30 -27.90
C ALA A 203 -6.49 -38.90 -28.41
N ARG A 204 -5.57 -38.03 -28.83
CA ARG A 204 -5.88 -36.73 -29.47
C ARG A 204 -6.72 -36.91 -30.73
N THR A 205 -6.53 -37.98 -31.52
CA THR A 205 -7.26 -38.18 -32.78
C THR A 205 -8.77 -38.32 -32.56
N ALA A 206 -9.17 -38.81 -31.39
CA ALA A 206 -10.56 -38.91 -30.99
C ALA A 206 -11.12 -37.63 -30.33
N SER A 207 -10.27 -36.65 -30.01
CA SER A 207 -10.67 -35.38 -29.39
C SER A 207 -11.38 -34.46 -30.36
N ASP A 208 -12.40 -33.77 -29.86
CA ASP A 208 -12.92 -32.54 -30.47
C ASP A 208 -11.97 -31.36 -30.26
N VAL A 209 -12.20 -30.30 -31.03
CA VAL A 209 -11.41 -29.07 -30.95
C VAL A 209 -11.63 -28.36 -29.62
N PHE A 210 -10.57 -28.30 -28.82
CA PHE A 210 -10.49 -27.44 -27.64
C PHE A 210 -9.60 -26.24 -27.93
N LEU A 211 -10.14 -25.03 -27.84
CA LEU A 211 -9.48 -23.79 -28.25
C LEU A 211 -8.14 -23.54 -27.54
N ALA A 212 -8.02 -24.03 -26.32
CA ALA A 212 -6.84 -23.85 -25.48
C ALA A 212 -5.73 -24.89 -25.72
N GLY A 213 -5.94 -25.83 -26.65
CA GLY A 213 -4.99 -26.88 -26.99
C GLY A 213 -5.17 -28.16 -26.18
N TYR A 214 -4.23 -29.10 -26.35
CA TYR A 214 -4.35 -30.48 -25.82
C TYR A 214 -3.26 -30.86 -24.82
N GLN A 215 -2.22 -30.02 -24.70
CA GLN A 215 -1.08 -30.25 -23.83
C GLN A 215 -0.86 -29.02 -22.95
N PHE A 216 -0.79 -29.25 -21.65
CA PHE A 216 -0.59 -28.20 -20.65
C PHE A 216 0.65 -28.54 -19.84
N ARG A 217 1.52 -27.54 -19.66
CA ARG A 217 2.74 -27.66 -18.87
C ARG A 217 2.82 -26.55 -17.85
N GLY A 218 3.31 -26.86 -16.66
CA GLY A 218 3.59 -25.92 -15.59
C GLY A 218 2.36 -25.20 -15.04
N ARG A 219 1.15 -25.78 -15.18
CA ARG A 219 -0.10 -25.10 -14.80
C ARG A 219 -0.37 -25.22 -13.31
N SER A 220 -0.76 -24.12 -12.67
CA SER A 220 -1.27 -24.16 -11.29
C SER A 220 -2.72 -24.65 -11.26
N ALA A 221 -3.19 -25.12 -10.10
CA ALA A 221 -4.60 -25.50 -9.93
C ALA A 221 -5.58 -24.36 -10.27
N LEU A 222 -5.20 -23.11 -9.99
CA LEU A 222 -5.99 -21.93 -10.34
C LEU A 222 -6.06 -21.72 -11.86
N ASP A 223 -4.96 -21.92 -12.58
CA ASP A 223 -4.93 -21.82 -14.04
C ASP A 223 -5.81 -22.91 -14.66
N ILE A 224 -5.79 -24.13 -14.10
CA ILE A 224 -6.64 -25.24 -14.54
C ILE A 224 -8.11 -24.90 -14.34
N SER A 225 -8.54 -24.48 -13.14
CA SER A 225 -9.96 -24.12 -12.92
C SER A 225 -10.41 -22.96 -13.82
N ARG A 226 -9.59 -21.92 -14.02
CA ARG A 226 -9.94 -20.83 -14.96
C ARG A 226 -10.15 -21.30 -16.39
N GLN A 227 -9.44 -22.35 -16.80
CA GLN A 227 -9.43 -22.83 -18.17
C GLN A 227 -10.49 -23.91 -18.43
N PHE A 228 -10.84 -24.70 -17.41
CA PHE A 228 -11.74 -25.85 -17.53
C PHE A 228 -13.08 -25.69 -16.80
N GLY A 229 -13.20 -24.70 -15.91
CA GLY A 229 -14.32 -24.52 -14.99
C GLY A 229 -14.08 -25.22 -13.66
#